data_AF-A0A6J1ARF8-F1
#
_entry.id   AF-A0A6J1ARF8-F1
#
_cell.length_a   1.000
_cell.length_b   1.000
_cell.length_c   1.000
_cell.angle_alpha   90.00
_cell.angle_beta   90.00
_cell.angle_gamma   90.00
#
_symmetry.space_group_name_H-M   'P 1'
#
loop_
_entity.id
_entity.type
_entity.pdbx_description
1 polymer ?
#
loop_
_entity_poly.entity_id
_entity_poly.type
_entity_poly.pdbx_seq_one_letter_code
_entity_poly.pdbx_strand_id
1 'polypeptide(L)'
;MLLSAHTIAFSSIPQRKVIHSRSHWTEVETTRLIRGSSNLRFITRSVSKEGNTSVESDVPFPIDYIDLLKQAKKATELALKDGKQLMEIEFPTAGLESVPGDGEGGNEMTDSMQLIREFCDILVTPEKARQTRIFFPEANEVKFARQVFEGAPFKLDYLTKPSFFEDFGFSEKVKMADRVKPDDELFLVGYPYFNVNEMIVVEELYEEAVVNTTRKLIIFNGELDRIRTGYYPSFFYPKLAALTKTLLPMMETIYYIHNFKGRNGGTLFRCYPGPWRVLRKVGNKYFCVHQQETMPSLKEVALDILPAA
;
A
#
# COMPACT_ATOMS: atom_id res chain seq x y z
N MET A 1 44.69 62.14 -15.96
CA MET A 1 43.57 62.19 -16.92
C MET A 1 42.36 61.64 -16.17
N LEU A 2 41.44 62.43 -15.59
CA LEU A 2 40.36 63.21 -16.23
C LEU A 2 39.70 62.36 -17.35
N LEU A 3 38.42 61.99 -17.35
CA LEU A 3 37.20 62.59 -16.77
C LEU A 3 36.08 61.53 -16.55
N SER A 4 35.24 61.81 -15.56
CA SER A 4 33.86 61.34 -15.36
C SER A 4 32.92 61.70 -16.52
N ALA A 5 31.82 60.94 -16.72
CA ALA A 5 30.44 61.44 -16.52
C ALA A 5 29.31 60.54 -17.07
N HIS A 6 28.31 60.32 -16.22
CA HIS A 6 26.86 60.42 -16.42
C HIS A 6 26.07 59.39 -17.27
N THR A 7 25.40 58.50 -16.54
CA THR A 7 23.96 58.20 -16.52
C THR A 7 23.08 58.73 -17.66
N ILE A 8 22.33 57.84 -18.33
CA ILE A 8 20.93 58.09 -18.67
C ILE A 8 20.10 56.80 -18.48
N ALA A 9 19.16 56.85 -17.55
CA ALA A 9 18.05 55.92 -17.47
C ALA A 9 16.96 56.37 -18.45
N PHE A 10 16.46 55.46 -19.28
CA PHE A 10 15.18 55.64 -19.95
C PHE A 10 14.25 54.49 -19.59
N SER A 11 13.28 54.82 -18.73
CA SER A 11 12.04 54.09 -18.60
C SER A 11 11.31 54.11 -19.94
N SER A 12 10.93 52.96 -20.46
CA SER A 12 9.87 52.88 -21.47
C SER A 12 8.88 51.80 -21.07
N ILE A 13 7.72 52.28 -20.62
CA ILE A 13 6.53 51.52 -20.30
C ILE A 13 5.95 50.97 -21.61
N PRO A 14 5.72 49.65 -21.76
CA PRO A 14 4.81 49.16 -22.79
C PRO A 14 3.38 49.28 -22.26
N GLN A 15 2.58 50.10 -22.94
CA GLN A 15 1.18 50.36 -22.65
C GLN A 15 0.36 49.07 -22.57
N ARG A 16 -0.39 48.91 -21.49
CA ARG A 16 -1.46 47.91 -21.36
C ARG A 16 -2.63 48.35 -22.27
N LYS A 17 -2.72 47.80 -23.47
CA LYS A 17 -3.96 47.83 -24.26
C LYS A 17 -4.74 46.54 -24.01
N VAL A 18 -5.83 46.68 -23.25
CA VAL A 18 -6.88 45.66 -23.17
C VAL A 18 -7.73 45.80 -24.43
N ILE A 19 -7.70 44.78 -25.28
CA ILE A 19 -8.66 44.64 -26.37
C ILE A 19 -9.34 43.28 -26.18
N HIS A 20 -10.61 43.33 -25.80
CA HIS A 20 -11.53 42.20 -25.84
C HIS A 20 -11.89 41.92 -27.30
N SER A 21 -11.62 40.71 -27.80
CA SER A 21 -12.65 39.86 -28.43
C SER A 21 -12.05 38.62 -29.08
N ARG A 22 -12.69 37.48 -28.76
CA ARG A 22 -12.99 36.28 -29.56
C ARG A 22 -12.00 35.77 -30.61
N SER A 23 -11.79 34.45 -30.50
CA SER A 23 -11.33 33.49 -31.50
C SER A 23 -9.86 33.58 -31.95
N HIS A 24 -9.08 32.63 -31.42
CA HIS A 24 -8.17 31.77 -32.17
C HIS A 24 -6.99 32.44 -32.89
N TRP A 25 -5.78 32.39 -32.31
CA TRP A 25 -4.54 32.44 -33.08
C TRP A 25 -3.42 31.56 -32.48
N THR A 26 -2.86 30.75 -33.38
CA THR A 26 -1.67 29.94 -33.27
C THR A 26 -0.45 30.84 -33.44
N GLU A 27 0.58 30.70 -32.59
CA GLU A 27 1.87 31.35 -32.81
C GLU A 27 2.87 30.33 -33.35
N VAL A 28 3.40 30.61 -34.54
CA VAL A 28 4.39 29.82 -35.27
C VAL A 28 5.72 30.57 -35.16
N GLU A 29 6.66 30.05 -34.38
CA GLU A 29 8.05 30.47 -34.49
C GLU A 29 8.72 29.74 -35.67
N THR A 30 9.09 30.50 -36.68
CA THR A 30 9.82 30.01 -37.85
C THR A 30 11.31 30.09 -37.57
N THR A 31 11.96 28.96 -37.33
CA THR A 31 13.42 28.84 -37.47
C THR A 31 13.72 27.90 -38.64
N ARG A 32 14.18 28.49 -39.75
CA ARG A 32 14.76 27.75 -40.88
C ARG A 32 16.13 27.24 -40.47
N LEU A 33 16.32 25.91 -40.44
CA LEU A 33 17.60 25.25 -40.72
C LEU A 33 17.33 23.85 -41.34
N ILE A 34 18.28 23.39 -42.16
CA ILE A 34 18.10 22.52 -43.33
C ILE A 34 18.40 21.02 -43.02
N ARG A 35 17.63 20.12 -43.69
CA ARG A 35 17.88 18.69 -44.03
C ARG A 35 17.85 17.61 -42.92
N GLY A 36 16.97 16.62 -43.13
CA GLY A 36 17.37 15.20 -43.06
C GLY A 36 16.42 14.23 -42.31
N SER A 37 15.80 13.34 -43.08
CA SER A 37 15.25 12.02 -42.69
C SER A 37 13.85 11.95 -42.02
N SER A 38 12.94 11.31 -42.75
CA SER A 38 11.56 11.01 -42.41
C SER A 38 11.42 9.75 -41.54
N ASN A 39 10.78 9.86 -40.37
CA ASN A 39 10.17 8.74 -39.66
C ASN A 39 8.73 9.12 -39.28
N LEU A 40 7.77 8.52 -39.98
CA LEU A 40 6.33 8.66 -39.74
C LEU A 40 5.96 8.04 -38.38
N ARG A 41 5.57 8.87 -37.41
CA ARG A 41 4.87 8.44 -36.19
C ARG A 41 3.37 8.52 -36.44
N PHE A 42 2.70 7.37 -36.48
CA PHE A 42 1.24 7.32 -36.35
C PHE A 42 0.87 7.70 -34.91
N ILE A 43 0.24 8.86 -34.75
CA ILE A 43 -0.43 9.26 -33.51
C ILE A 43 -1.93 9.13 -33.80
N THR A 44 -2.52 8.02 -33.37
CA THR A 44 -3.97 7.87 -33.33
C THR A 44 -4.47 8.58 -32.08
N ARG A 45 -5.08 9.76 -32.25
CA ARG A 45 -5.90 10.41 -31.22
C ARG A 45 -7.36 10.08 -31.51
N SER A 46 -8.00 9.36 -30.60
CA SER A 46 -9.46 9.21 -30.55
C SER A 46 -10.00 9.90 -29.30
N VAL A 47 -10.93 10.83 -29.50
CA VAL A 47 -11.80 11.49 -28.50
C VAL A 47 -13.16 11.56 -29.20
N SER A 48 -14.34 11.34 -28.63
CA SER A 48 -14.87 10.76 -27.39
C SER A 48 -16.33 10.39 -27.71
N LYS A 49 -16.98 9.54 -26.91
CA LYS A 49 -18.45 9.58 -26.78
C LYS A 49 -18.83 9.33 -25.33
N GLU A 50 -19.71 10.20 -24.85
CA GLU A 50 -20.15 10.37 -23.47
C GLU A 50 -20.70 9.10 -22.81
N GLY A 51 -20.60 9.04 -21.47
CA GLY A 51 -21.51 8.27 -20.64
C GLY A 51 -20.89 7.08 -19.89
N ASN A 52 -20.01 7.35 -18.94
CA ASN A 52 -20.06 6.77 -17.58
C ASN A 52 -18.87 7.30 -16.78
N THR A 53 -19.14 7.70 -15.53
CA THR A 53 -18.12 8.06 -14.54
C THR A 53 -17.27 6.84 -14.18
N SER A 54 -16.27 6.51 -15.01
CA SER A 54 -15.17 5.63 -14.60
C SER A 54 -14.16 6.48 -13.86
N VAL A 55 -14.09 6.34 -12.52
CA VAL A 55 -12.96 6.86 -11.76
C VAL A 55 -11.76 6.00 -12.15
N GLU A 56 -11.07 6.40 -13.21
CA GLU A 56 -9.74 5.92 -13.55
C GLU A 56 -8.83 6.40 -12.41
N SER A 57 -8.72 5.59 -11.35
CA SER A 57 -7.92 5.92 -10.16
C SER A 57 -6.44 5.71 -10.50
N ASP A 58 -5.88 6.64 -11.28
CA ASP A 58 -4.46 6.69 -11.66
C ASP A 58 -3.60 7.16 -10.49
N VAL A 59 -3.58 6.38 -9.41
CA VAL A 59 -2.70 6.64 -8.26
C VAL A 59 -1.26 6.35 -8.72
N PRO A 60 -0.32 7.29 -8.67
CA PRO A 60 1.06 7.01 -9.06
C PRO A 60 1.73 6.07 -8.06
N PHE A 61 2.79 5.38 -8.49
CA PHE A 61 3.66 4.67 -7.55
C PHE A 61 4.24 5.68 -6.51
N PRO A 62 4.26 5.35 -5.21
CA PRO A 62 4.68 6.31 -4.19
C PRO A 62 6.14 6.69 -4.33
N ILE A 63 6.46 7.95 -4.03
CA ILE A 63 7.85 8.45 -4.08
C ILE A 63 8.65 8.15 -2.80
N ASP A 64 7.94 7.98 -1.67
CA ASP A 64 8.49 7.68 -0.35
C ASP A 64 7.42 7.02 0.53
N TYR A 65 7.78 6.63 1.76
CA TYR A 65 6.85 6.02 2.72
C TYR A 65 5.74 6.99 3.18
N ILE A 66 6.00 8.30 3.19
CA ILE A 66 4.98 9.29 3.59
C ILE A 66 3.86 9.33 2.55
N ASP A 67 4.21 9.36 1.27
CA ASP A 67 3.25 9.29 0.17
C ASP A 67 2.53 7.94 0.15
N LEU A 68 3.27 6.83 0.33
CA LEU A 68 2.70 5.49 0.46
C LEU A 68 1.62 5.43 1.56
N LEU A 69 1.93 5.88 2.76
CA LEU A 69 0.98 5.83 3.89
C LEU A 69 -0.25 6.71 3.64
N LYS A 70 -0.09 7.86 2.98
CA LYS A 70 -1.23 8.70 2.56
C LYS A 70 -2.11 8.01 1.53
N GLN A 71 -1.52 7.32 0.55
CA GLN A 71 -2.25 6.55 -0.44
C GLN A 71 -2.99 5.39 0.22
N ALA A 72 -2.31 4.62 1.08
CA ALA A 72 -2.90 3.54 1.86
C ALA A 72 -4.05 4.03 2.74
N LYS A 73 -3.89 5.15 3.46
CA LYS A 73 -4.94 5.76 4.28
C LYS A 73 -6.19 6.05 3.44
N LYS A 74 -6.02 6.73 2.31
CA LYS A 74 -7.14 7.10 1.43
C LYS A 74 -7.85 5.85 0.89
N ALA A 75 -7.07 4.83 0.50
CA ALA A 75 -7.60 3.55 0.07
C ALA A 75 -8.41 2.86 1.18
N THR A 76 -7.90 2.85 2.41
CA THR A 76 -8.60 2.31 3.59
C THR A 76 -9.88 3.08 3.89
N GLU A 77 -9.87 4.42 3.86
CA GLU A 77 -11.08 5.23 4.08
C GLU A 77 -12.18 4.93 3.05
N LEU A 78 -11.81 4.74 1.78
CA LEU A 78 -12.74 4.34 0.73
C LEU A 78 -13.29 2.93 0.98
N ALA A 79 -12.44 1.97 1.31
CA ALA A 79 -12.86 0.61 1.61
C ALA A 79 -13.78 0.52 2.84
N LEU A 80 -13.49 1.29 3.89
CA LEU A 80 -14.34 1.42 5.06
C LEU A 80 -15.71 2.00 4.71
N LYS A 81 -15.75 3.02 3.84
CA LYS A 81 -17.00 3.60 3.33
C LYS A 81 -17.81 2.60 2.50
N ASP A 82 -17.13 1.75 1.75
CA ASP A 82 -17.72 0.68 0.94
C ASP A 82 -18.06 -0.58 1.77
N GLY A 83 -17.91 -0.50 3.11
CA GLY A 83 -18.34 -1.54 4.04
C GLY A 83 -17.39 -2.72 4.18
N LYS A 84 -16.17 -2.64 3.64
CA LYS A 84 -15.16 -3.71 3.75
C LYS A 84 -14.77 -3.91 5.21
N GLN A 85 -14.78 -5.17 5.67
CA GLN A 85 -14.47 -5.52 7.06
C GLN A 85 -13.10 -6.13 7.25
N LEU A 86 -12.64 -6.94 6.29
CA LEU A 86 -11.38 -7.66 6.34
C LEU A 86 -10.48 -7.12 5.24
N MET A 87 -9.33 -6.57 5.63
CA MET A 87 -8.48 -5.77 4.75
C MET A 87 -7.02 -6.21 4.86
N GLU A 88 -6.31 -6.13 3.74
CA GLU A 88 -4.86 -6.35 3.64
C GLU A 88 -4.16 -5.07 3.18
N ILE A 89 -3.06 -4.75 3.84
CA ILE A 89 -2.08 -3.77 3.41
C ILE A 89 -0.72 -4.46 3.41
N GLU A 90 -0.03 -4.47 2.27
CA GLU A 90 1.24 -5.16 2.09
C GLU A 90 2.19 -4.29 1.26
N PHE A 91 3.41 -4.07 1.73
CA PHE A 91 4.43 -3.35 0.98
C PHE A 91 5.83 -3.63 1.55
N PRO A 92 6.91 -3.44 0.76
CA PRO A 92 8.26 -3.65 1.26
C PRO A 92 8.60 -2.66 2.37
N THR A 93 9.20 -3.13 3.46
CA THR A 93 9.63 -2.32 4.62
C THR A 93 11.10 -1.91 4.54
N ALA A 94 11.95 -2.69 3.85
CA ALA A 94 13.38 -2.41 3.66
C ALA A 94 13.69 -1.39 2.53
N GLY A 95 12.72 -0.55 2.15
CA GLY A 95 12.78 0.41 1.04
C GLY A 95 11.79 0.10 -0.08
N LEU A 96 11.24 1.13 -0.74
CA LEU A 96 10.20 0.98 -1.77
C LEU A 96 10.63 0.14 -3.00
N GLU A 97 11.93 0.01 -3.23
CA GLU A 97 12.51 -0.78 -4.33
C GLU A 97 13.06 -2.13 -3.87
N SER A 98 13.00 -2.42 -2.56
CA SER A 98 13.45 -3.72 -2.04
C SER A 98 12.49 -4.81 -2.50
N VAL A 99 13.01 -6.02 -2.67
CA VAL A 99 12.19 -7.20 -2.94
C VAL A 99 12.14 -8.09 -1.70
N PRO A 100 11.21 -9.06 -1.64
CA PRO A 100 11.15 -9.99 -0.53
C PRO A 100 12.51 -10.66 -0.26
N GLY A 101 12.96 -10.59 0.99
CA GLY A 101 14.25 -11.14 1.43
C GLY A 101 15.45 -10.20 1.32
N ASP A 102 15.27 -8.95 0.86
CA ASP A 102 16.33 -7.93 0.90
C ASP A 102 16.55 -7.34 2.30
N GLY A 103 15.52 -7.36 3.15
CA GLY A 103 15.65 -6.98 4.54
C GLY A 103 16.18 -8.12 5.40
N GLU A 104 16.84 -7.77 6.49
CA GLU A 104 17.08 -8.70 7.59
C GLU A 104 15.80 -8.77 8.43
N GLY A 105 15.23 -9.96 8.62
CA GLY A 105 13.87 -10.11 9.18
C GLY A 105 13.60 -9.37 10.50
N GLY A 106 14.61 -9.16 11.35
CA GLY A 106 14.47 -8.35 12.59
C GLY A 106 14.32 -6.84 12.35
N ASN A 107 14.95 -6.32 11.29
CA ASN A 107 14.79 -4.92 10.89
C ASN A 107 13.42 -4.71 10.24
N GLU A 108 12.98 -5.66 9.40
CA GLU A 108 11.68 -5.58 8.71
C GLU A 108 10.50 -5.49 9.70
N MET A 109 10.54 -6.24 10.80
CA MET A 109 9.52 -6.18 11.86
C MET A 109 9.53 -4.84 12.60
N THR A 110 10.72 -4.32 12.92
CA THR A 110 10.88 -3.03 13.59
C THR A 110 10.40 -1.89 12.71
N ASP A 111 10.76 -1.90 11.43
CA ASP A 111 10.32 -0.92 10.44
C ASP A 111 8.81 -1.01 10.21
N SER A 112 8.27 -2.24 10.10
CA SER A 112 6.82 -2.47 9.99
C SER A 112 6.07 -1.91 11.21
N MET A 113 6.58 -2.10 12.42
CA MET A 113 5.99 -1.54 13.65
C MET A 113 5.95 0.00 13.62
N GLN A 114 7.01 0.66 13.15
CA GLN A 114 7.04 2.12 12.98
C GLN A 114 6.04 2.58 11.92
N LEU A 115 5.97 1.89 10.78
CA LEU A 115 5.04 2.21 9.70
C LEU A 115 3.59 2.00 10.12
N ILE A 116 3.29 0.97 10.93
CA ILE A 116 1.96 0.79 11.55
C ILE A 116 1.64 1.97 12.46
N ARG A 117 2.59 2.42 13.30
CA ARG A 117 2.37 3.58 14.18
C ARG A 117 2.03 4.83 13.37
N GLU A 118 2.84 5.15 12.36
CA GLU A 118 2.60 6.30 11.48
C GLU A 118 1.28 6.19 10.72
N PHE A 119 0.96 5.00 10.21
CA PHE A 119 -0.31 4.73 9.55
C PHE A 119 -1.51 4.94 10.49
N CYS A 120 -1.44 4.43 11.72
CA CYS A 120 -2.48 4.61 12.72
C CYS A 120 -2.67 6.08 13.09
N ASP A 121 -1.59 6.85 13.24
CA ASP A 121 -1.63 8.27 13.58
C ASP A 121 -2.36 9.10 12.50
N ILE A 122 -2.28 8.70 11.23
CA ILE A 122 -2.99 9.39 10.14
C ILE A 122 -4.38 8.82 9.87
N LEU A 123 -4.61 7.52 10.07
CA LEU A 123 -5.89 6.86 9.79
C LEU A 123 -6.91 7.07 10.90
N VAL A 124 -6.47 6.95 12.16
CA VAL A 124 -7.38 6.86 13.31
C VAL A 124 -7.50 8.22 13.99
N THR A 125 -8.73 8.71 14.12
CA THR A 125 -8.99 9.97 14.82
C THR A 125 -8.70 9.84 16.33
N PRO A 126 -8.33 10.92 17.03
CA PRO A 126 -8.05 10.86 18.47
C PRO A 126 -9.18 10.25 19.31
N GLU A 127 -10.43 10.44 18.89
CA GLU A 127 -11.62 9.89 19.56
C GLU A 127 -11.70 8.36 19.42
N LYS A 128 -11.32 7.84 18.25
CA LYS A 128 -11.37 6.41 17.92
C LYS A 128 -10.11 5.64 18.31
N ALA A 129 -9.04 6.33 18.68
CA ALA A 129 -7.78 5.69 19.04
C ALA A 129 -7.92 4.74 20.25
N ARG A 130 -8.75 5.09 21.25
CA ARG A 130 -9.07 4.18 22.37
C ARG A 130 -9.94 2.98 21.98
N GLN A 131 -10.65 3.06 20.86
CA GLN A 131 -11.46 1.98 20.30
C GLN A 131 -10.67 1.16 19.27
N THR A 132 -9.40 1.46 19.08
CA THR A 132 -8.52 0.75 18.16
C THR A 132 -7.55 -0.12 18.95
N ARG A 133 -7.50 -1.40 18.59
CA ARG A 133 -6.59 -2.38 19.18
C ARG A 133 -5.64 -2.93 18.13
N ILE A 134 -4.36 -2.92 18.49
CA ILE A 134 -3.27 -3.37 17.65
C ILE A 134 -2.71 -4.65 18.26
N PHE A 135 -2.74 -5.72 17.47
CA PHE A 135 -2.17 -7.02 17.83
C PHE A 135 -0.81 -7.18 17.16
N PHE A 136 0.18 -7.53 17.95
CA PHE A 136 1.49 -7.97 17.48
C PHE A 136 1.62 -9.50 17.59
N PRO A 137 2.57 -10.14 16.89
CA PRO A 137 2.73 -11.58 16.95
C PRO A 137 2.92 -12.09 18.39
N GLU A 138 3.84 -11.51 19.17
CA GLU A 138 4.15 -11.99 20.52
C GLU A 138 4.18 -10.93 21.63
N ALA A 139 4.10 -11.39 22.89
CA ALA A 139 4.14 -10.54 24.08
C ALA A 139 5.45 -9.74 24.20
N ASN A 140 6.57 -10.27 23.71
CA ASN A 140 7.85 -9.56 23.72
C ASN A 140 7.82 -8.37 22.76
N GLU A 141 7.18 -8.50 21.61
CA GLU A 141 7.02 -7.41 20.65
C GLU A 141 6.11 -6.31 21.18
N VAL A 142 5.09 -6.65 21.97
CA VAL A 142 4.27 -5.65 22.67
C VAL A 142 5.11 -4.81 23.63
N LYS A 143 6.16 -5.37 24.25
CA LYS A 143 7.06 -4.57 25.12
C LYS A 143 7.79 -3.50 24.32
N PHE A 144 8.27 -3.84 23.13
CA PHE A 144 8.90 -2.88 22.21
C PHE A 144 7.88 -1.91 21.64
N ALA A 145 6.70 -2.40 21.24
CA ALA A 145 5.62 -1.56 20.72
C ALA A 145 5.18 -0.50 21.73
N ARG A 146 5.19 -0.78 23.03
CA ARG A 146 4.89 0.26 24.05
C ARG A 146 5.82 1.46 23.99
N GLN A 147 7.06 1.29 23.53
CA GLN A 147 8.00 2.39 23.33
C GLN A 147 7.68 3.15 22.04
N VAL A 148 7.43 2.45 20.94
CA VAL A 148 7.09 3.06 19.63
C VAL A 148 5.73 3.78 19.67
N PHE A 149 4.78 3.24 20.42
CA PHE A 149 3.42 3.76 20.58
C PHE A 149 3.28 4.68 21.80
N GLU A 150 4.39 5.13 22.41
CA GLU A 150 4.35 6.06 23.52
C GLU A 150 3.58 7.33 23.15
N GLY A 151 2.74 7.79 24.09
CA GLY A 151 1.88 8.96 23.91
C GLY A 151 0.60 8.71 23.09
N ALA A 152 0.46 7.56 22.44
CA ALA A 152 -0.74 7.22 21.67
C ALA A 152 -1.72 6.38 22.51
N PRO A 153 -3.03 6.68 22.49
CA PRO A 153 -4.00 6.00 23.36
C PRO A 153 -4.51 4.66 22.76
N PHE A 154 -3.74 4.04 21.87
CA PHE A 154 -4.06 2.75 21.27
C PHE A 154 -3.98 1.61 22.29
N LYS A 155 -4.84 0.60 22.15
CA LYS A 155 -4.76 -0.64 22.93
C LYS A 155 -3.76 -1.58 22.24
N LEU A 156 -2.71 -2.00 22.92
CA LEU A 156 -1.72 -2.94 22.37
C LEU A 156 -1.90 -4.32 23.01
N ASP A 157 -1.93 -5.35 22.17
CA ASP A 157 -2.11 -6.75 22.56
C ASP A 157 -1.30 -7.66 21.61
N TYR A 158 -1.39 -8.97 21.79
CA TYR A 158 -0.63 -9.94 20.98
C TYR A 158 -1.43 -11.20 20.62
N LEU A 159 -1.02 -11.88 19.55
CA LEU A 159 -1.70 -13.06 19.00
C LEU A 159 -1.31 -14.34 19.74
N THR A 160 -0.01 -14.60 19.89
CA THR A 160 0.47 -15.87 20.46
C THR A 160 0.20 -15.95 21.95
N LYS A 161 0.18 -17.16 22.49
CA LYS A 161 0.20 -17.38 23.95
C LYS A 161 1.67 -17.44 24.35
N PRO A 162 2.10 -16.92 25.52
CA PRO A 162 3.42 -17.23 26.01
C PRO A 162 3.45 -18.74 26.28
N SER A 163 4.04 -19.51 25.37
CA SER A 163 4.12 -20.98 25.44
C SER A 163 5.05 -21.49 26.55
N PHE A 164 5.25 -20.74 27.63
CA PHE A 164 6.08 -21.19 28.77
C PHE A 164 5.41 -22.29 29.62
N PHE A 165 4.12 -22.58 29.38
CA PHE A 165 3.37 -23.64 30.09
C PHE A 165 2.80 -24.74 29.17
N GLU A 166 2.93 -24.63 27.85
CA GLU A 166 2.50 -25.72 26.95
C GLU A 166 3.39 -26.95 27.08
N ASP A 167 4.66 -26.79 27.49
CA ASP A 167 5.55 -27.90 27.85
C ASP A 167 5.15 -28.61 29.16
N PHE A 168 4.19 -28.08 29.93
CA PHE A 168 3.76 -28.64 31.22
C PHE A 168 2.28 -29.05 31.30
N GLY A 169 1.54 -29.05 30.19
CA GLY A 169 0.24 -29.72 30.11
C GLY A 169 -0.92 -29.07 30.89
N PHE A 170 -0.77 -27.82 31.36
CA PHE A 170 -1.83 -27.06 32.01
C PHE A 170 -1.89 -25.64 31.44
N SER A 171 -2.93 -25.31 30.67
CA SER A 171 -3.44 -23.93 30.60
C SER A 171 -4.85 -23.85 30.03
N GLU A 172 -5.67 -23.01 30.66
CA GLU A 172 -6.95 -22.56 30.12
C GLU A 172 -6.71 -21.85 28.78
N LYS A 173 -7.42 -22.29 27.75
CA LYS A 173 -7.38 -21.63 26.44
C LYS A 173 -8.14 -20.31 26.54
N VAL A 174 -7.43 -19.22 26.84
CA VAL A 174 -7.97 -17.86 26.64
C VAL A 174 -8.29 -17.70 25.15
N LYS A 175 -9.54 -17.37 24.81
CA LYS A 175 -10.01 -17.15 23.43
C LYS A 175 -9.70 -15.73 22.97
N MET A 176 -9.65 -15.49 21.66
CA MET A 176 -9.51 -14.11 21.16
C MET A 176 -10.69 -13.22 21.58
N ALA A 177 -11.90 -13.79 21.65
CA ALA A 177 -13.07 -13.13 22.21
C ALA A 177 -12.85 -12.55 23.62
N ASP A 178 -12.04 -13.21 24.46
CA ASP A 178 -11.78 -12.78 25.84
C ASP A 178 -10.78 -11.63 25.92
N ARG A 179 -9.98 -11.40 24.85
CA ARG A 179 -8.98 -10.32 24.78
C ARG A 179 -9.54 -9.03 24.20
N VAL A 180 -10.53 -9.14 23.32
CA VAL A 180 -11.24 -7.98 22.75
C VAL A 180 -12.27 -7.43 23.73
N LYS A 181 -12.52 -6.12 23.65
CA LYS A 181 -13.54 -5.45 24.47
C LYS A 181 -14.74 -5.05 23.62
N PRO A 182 -15.95 -4.94 24.21
CA PRO A 182 -17.14 -4.49 23.49
C PRO A 182 -16.97 -3.18 22.72
N ASP A 183 -16.21 -2.24 23.27
CA ASP A 183 -15.94 -0.90 22.73
C ASP A 183 -14.87 -0.87 21.62
N ASP A 184 -14.20 -1.98 21.33
CA ASP A 184 -13.26 -2.05 20.21
C ASP A 184 -14.03 -1.98 18.87
N GLU A 185 -13.63 -1.07 17.98
CA GLU A 185 -14.22 -0.86 16.64
C GLU A 185 -13.27 -1.30 15.51
N LEU A 186 -11.96 -1.12 15.70
CA LEU A 186 -10.93 -1.43 14.71
C LEU A 186 -9.85 -2.32 15.32
N PHE A 187 -9.57 -3.42 14.65
CA PHE A 187 -8.43 -4.28 14.90
C PHE A 187 -7.39 -4.09 13.80
N LEU A 188 -6.14 -3.91 14.19
CA LEU A 188 -5.00 -3.97 13.29
C LEU A 188 -4.08 -5.10 13.76
N VAL A 189 -3.69 -5.99 12.86
CA VAL A 189 -2.74 -7.06 13.14
C VAL A 189 -1.46 -6.75 12.39
N GLY A 190 -0.38 -6.51 13.13
CA GLY A 190 0.94 -6.27 12.58
C GLY A 190 1.64 -7.58 12.26
N TYR A 191 2.05 -7.72 11.00
CA TYR A 191 3.03 -8.69 10.51
C TYR A 191 2.94 -10.13 11.07
N PRO A 192 1.78 -10.80 10.97
CA PRO A 192 1.55 -12.15 11.53
C PRO A 192 2.19 -13.28 10.69
N TYR A 193 3.49 -13.22 10.39
CA TYR A 193 4.17 -14.18 9.52
C TYR A 193 5.36 -14.92 10.16
N PHE A 194 5.69 -14.64 11.42
CA PHE A 194 6.83 -15.29 12.07
C PHE A 194 6.52 -16.76 12.40
N ASN A 195 5.31 -17.01 12.91
CA ASN A 195 4.82 -18.33 13.23
C ASN A 195 3.51 -18.65 12.48
N VAL A 196 3.42 -19.84 11.90
CA VAL A 196 2.21 -20.34 11.21
C VAL A 196 0.95 -20.28 12.07
N ASN A 197 1.09 -20.35 13.40
CA ASN A 197 -0.03 -20.25 14.33
C ASN A 197 -0.62 -18.83 14.41
N GLU A 198 0.14 -17.78 14.10
CA GLU A 198 -0.33 -16.39 14.17
C GLU A 198 -1.52 -16.19 13.23
N MET A 199 -1.39 -16.60 11.96
CA MET A 199 -2.48 -16.48 11.00
C MET A 199 -3.71 -17.34 11.34
N ILE A 200 -3.54 -18.45 12.06
CA ILE A 200 -4.66 -19.25 12.58
C ILE A 200 -5.40 -18.46 13.68
N VAL A 201 -4.68 -17.77 14.56
CA VAL A 201 -5.27 -16.89 15.57
C VAL A 201 -5.93 -15.66 14.94
N VAL A 202 -5.41 -15.15 13.83
CA VAL A 202 -6.07 -14.07 13.07
C VAL A 202 -7.42 -14.52 12.49
N GLU A 203 -7.51 -15.76 11.99
CA GLU A 203 -8.79 -16.34 11.58
C GLU A 203 -9.76 -16.45 12.78
N GLU A 204 -9.31 -16.96 13.94
CA GLU A 204 -10.11 -17.01 15.17
C GLU A 204 -10.61 -15.61 15.58
N LEU A 205 -9.72 -14.60 15.58
CA LEU A 205 -10.08 -13.21 15.87
C LEU A 205 -11.14 -12.69 14.90
N TYR A 206 -11.00 -12.97 13.61
CA TYR A 206 -11.98 -12.56 12.61
C TYR A 206 -13.34 -13.22 12.86
N GLU A 207 -13.39 -14.54 13.04
CA GLU A 207 -14.62 -15.29 13.27
C GLU A 207 -15.33 -14.89 14.57
N GLU A 208 -14.58 -14.73 15.67
CA GLU A 208 -15.16 -14.47 16.98
C GLU A 208 -15.49 -13.00 17.24
N ALA A 209 -14.69 -12.07 16.70
CA ALA A 209 -14.78 -10.65 17.07
C ALA A 209 -15.24 -9.73 15.94
N VAL A 210 -15.17 -10.15 14.67
CA VAL A 210 -15.42 -9.28 13.51
C VAL A 210 -16.66 -9.70 12.74
N VAL A 211 -16.78 -10.99 12.41
CA VAL A 211 -17.92 -11.52 11.66
C VAL A 211 -19.23 -11.20 12.38
N ASN A 212 -20.25 -10.79 11.63
CA ASN A 212 -21.57 -10.37 12.14
C ASN A 212 -21.56 -9.14 13.07
N THR A 213 -20.47 -8.37 13.09
CA THR A 213 -20.39 -7.09 13.83
C THR A 213 -20.15 -5.92 12.88
N THR A 214 -20.05 -4.70 13.41
CA THR A 214 -19.62 -3.52 12.64
C THR A 214 -18.10 -3.35 12.62
N ARG A 215 -17.36 -4.15 13.38
CA ARG A 215 -15.91 -4.03 13.57
C ARG A 215 -15.14 -4.33 12.29
N LYS A 216 -13.89 -3.88 12.26
CA LYS A 216 -13.00 -3.94 11.10
C LYS A 216 -11.68 -4.58 11.50
N LEU A 217 -11.06 -5.31 10.59
CA LEU A 217 -9.77 -5.97 10.77
C LEU A 217 -8.86 -5.65 9.59
N ILE A 218 -7.71 -5.06 9.89
CA ILE A 218 -6.64 -4.78 8.92
C ILE A 218 -5.45 -5.67 9.26
N ILE A 219 -4.97 -6.45 8.31
CA ILE A 219 -3.68 -7.13 8.40
C ILE A 219 -2.65 -6.27 7.67
N PHE A 220 -1.54 -5.99 8.34
CA PHE A 220 -0.50 -5.08 7.86
C PHE A 220 0.83 -5.83 7.71
N ASN A 221 1.37 -5.88 6.49
CA ASN A 221 2.59 -6.59 6.12
C ASN A 221 2.60 -8.06 6.59
N GLY A 222 1.59 -8.83 6.20
CA GLY A 222 1.37 -10.19 6.70
C GLY A 222 2.07 -11.30 5.91
N GLU A 223 2.84 -10.99 4.86
CA GLU A 223 3.47 -11.98 3.96
C GLU A 223 2.50 -13.06 3.46
N LEU A 224 1.23 -12.68 3.23
CA LEU A 224 0.15 -13.63 2.94
C LEU A 224 0.40 -14.41 1.64
N ASP A 225 1.25 -13.90 0.76
CA ASP A 225 1.67 -14.59 -0.46
C ASP A 225 2.40 -15.90 -0.20
N ARG A 226 3.08 -16.07 0.95
CA ARG A 226 3.67 -17.36 1.33
C ARG A 226 2.58 -18.43 1.49
N ILE A 227 1.44 -18.04 2.03
CA ILE A 227 0.28 -18.93 2.18
C ILE A 227 -0.39 -19.14 0.81
N ARG A 228 -0.64 -18.07 0.04
CA ARG A 228 -1.29 -18.13 -1.28
C ARG A 228 -0.51 -18.98 -2.29
N THR A 229 0.82 -18.93 -2.25
CA THR A 229 1.70 -19.67 -3.17
C THR A 229 1.98 -21.11 -2.75
N GLY A 230 1.51 -21.52 -1.57
CA GLY A 230 1.74 -22.87 -1.05
C GLY A 230 3.18 -23.08 -0.55
N TYR A 231 3.86 -22.02 -0.08
CA TYR A 231 5.18 -22.12 0.55
C TYR A 231 5.18 -23.15 1.70
N TYR A 232 4.08 -23.20 2.45
CA TYR A 232 3.85 -24.18 3.50
C TYR A 232 3.12 -25.41 2.94
N PRO A 233 3.76 -26.60 2.86
CA PRO A 233 3.12 -27.77 2.29
C PRO A 233 1.89 -28.20 3.11
N SER A 234 0.76 -28.37 2.44
CA SER A 234 -0.54 -28.64 3.07
C SER A 234 -0.59 -29.93 3.91
N PHE A 235 0.27 -30.91 3.59
CA PHE A 235 0.37 -32.15 4.38
C PHE A 235 0.91 -31.90 5.80
N PHE A 236 1.84 -30.95 5.95
CA PHE A 236 2.43 -30.59 7.25
C PHE A 236 1.66 -29.45 7.94
N TYR A 237 1.05 -28.55 7.16
CA TYR A 237 0.35 -27.37 7.66
C TYR A 237 -1.12 -27.31 7.17
N PRO A 238 -1.97 -28.31 7.47
CA PRO A 238 -3.31 -28.40 6.91
C PRO A 238 -4.21 -27.24 7.33
N LYS A 239 -4.08 -26.73 8.56
CA LYS A 239 -4.83 -25.56 9.06
C LYS A 239 -4.47 -24.29 8.30
N LEU A 240 -3.17 -24.06 8.08
CA LEU A 240 -2.71 -22.90 7.32
C LEU A 240 -3.14 -22.98 5.85
N ALA A 241 -3.08 -24.17 5.25
CA ALA A 241 -3.58 -24.39 3.91
C ALA A 241 -5.10 -24.15 3.80
N ALA A 242 -5.87 -24.41 4.87
CA ALA A 242 -7.30 -24.12 4.89
C ALA A 242 -7.60 -22.62 4.74
N LEU A 243 -6.74 -21.73 5.23
CA LEU A 243 -6.87 -20.26 5.10
C LEU A 243 -7.02 -19.80 3.65
N THR A 244 -6.40 -20.51 2.70
CA THR A 244 -6.54 -20.21 1.26
C THR A 244 -7.96 -20.37 0.73
N LYS A 245 -8.83 -21.08 1.47
CA LYS A 245 -10.23 -21.35 1.13
C LYS A 245 -11.20 -20.63 2.07
N THR A 246 -10.76 -20.28 3.28
CA THR A 246 -11.58 -19.64 4.31
C THR A 246 -11.28 -18.14 4.39
N LEU A 247 -10.25 -17.72 5.14
CA LEU A 247 -9.96 -16.32 5.45
C LEU A 247 -9.51 -15.50 4.24
N LEU A 248 -8.53 -15.98 3.47
CA LEU A 248 -7.86 -15.19 2.43
C LEU A 248 -8.80 -14.75 1.29
N PRO A 249 -9.73 -15.59 0.78
CA PRO A 249 -10.70 -15.16 -0.23
C PRO A 249 -11.68 -14.08 0.23
N MET A 250 -11.89 -13.91 1.54
CA MET A 250 -12.78 -12.89 2.10
C MET A 250 -12.10 -11.52 2.25
N MET A 251 -10.77 -11.47 2.10
CA MET A 251 -9.96 -10.30 2.36
C MET A 251 -9.93 -9.36 1.15
N GLU A 252 -10.13 -8.07 1.39
CA GLU A 252 -9.94 -7.05 0.36
C GLU A 252 -8.52 -6.48 0.45
N THR A 253 -7.76 -6.57 -0.65
CA THR A 253 -6.43 -5.95 -0.73
C THR A 253 -6.56 -4.46 -0.98
N ILE A 254 -6.26 -3.67 0.05
CA ILE A 254 -6.45 -2.21 0.06
C ILE A 254 -5.27 -1.51 -0.58
N TYR A 255 -4.07 -1.93 -0.23
CA TYR A 255 -2.84 -1.36 -0.73
C TYR A 255 -1.77 -2.44 -0.80
N TYR A 256 -1.13 -2.57 -1.97
CA TYR A 256 -0.21 -3.68 -2.21
C TYR A 256 0.94 -3.25 -3.10
N ILE A 257 2.17 -3.55 -2.68
CA ILE A 257 3.39 -3.41 -3.48
C ILE A 257 4.19 -4.71 -3.38
N HIS A 258 4.47 -5.35 -4.52
CA HIS A 258 5.40 -6.47 -4.60
C HIS A 258 6.37 -6.27 -5.76
N ASN A 259 7.66 -6.21 -5.44
CA ASN A 259 8.72 -5.97 -6.42
C ASN A 259 9.33 -7.29 -6.91
N PHE A 260 9.60 -7.35 -8.21
CA PHE A 260 10.22 -8.48 -8.90
C PHE A 260 11.63 -8.10 -9.35
N LYS A 261 12.62 -8.95 -9.05
CA LYS A 261 14.00 -8.81 -9.56
C LYS A 261 14.17 -9.45 -10.93
N GLY A 262 15.30 -9.10 -11.56
CA GLY A 262 15.79 -9.72 -12.78
C GLY A 262 15.76 -8.79 -13.98
N ARG A 263 16.14 -9.33 -15.14
CA ARG A 263 16.23 -8.57 -16.40
C ARG A 263 14.90 -7.89 -16.78
N ASN A 264 13.79 -8.55 -16.47
CA ASN A 264 12.43 -8.07 -16.71
C ASN A 264 11.75 -7.67 -15.40
N GLY A 265 12.51 -7.17 -14.42
CA GLY A 265 11.95 -6.74 -13.13
C GLY A 265 10.85 -5.69 -13.27
N GLY A 266 10.04 -5.57 -12.22
CA GLY A 266 8.90 -4.67 -12.18
C GLY A 266 8.18 -4.76 -10.84
N THR A 267 6.99 -4.20 -10.77
CA THR A 267 6.23 -4.08 -9.51
C THR A 267 4.77 -4.41 -9.74
N LEU A 268 4.22 -5.36 -8.99
CA LEU A 268 2.78 -5.52 -8.86
C LEU A 268 2.28 -4.50 -7.84
N PHE A 269 1.34 -3.67 -8.25
CA PHE A 269 0.81 -2.55 -7.48
C PHE A 269 -0.72 -2.56 -7.44
N ARG A 270 -1.28 -2.31 -6.26
CA ARG A 270 -2.72 -2.08 -6.04
C ARG A 270 -2.90 -0.92 -5.09
N CYS A 271 -3.85 -0.03 -5.42
CA CYS A 271 -4.38 0.97 -4.51
C CYS A 271 -5.90 1.01 -4.70
N TYR A 272 -6.64 0.54 -3.70
CA TYR A 272 -8.10 0.48 -3.75
C TYR A 272 -8.72 1.88 -3.98
N PRO A 273 -9.77 2.01 -4.81
CA PRO A 273 -10.50 0.95 -5.53
C PRO A 273 -9.96 0.63 -6.93
N GLY A 274 -8.82 1.21 -7.33
CA GLY A 274 -8.26 1.03 -8.67
C GLY A 274 -7.76 -0.40 -8.94
N PRO A 275 -7.58 -0.79 -10.22
CA PRO A 275 -7.23 -2.16 -10.61
C PRO A 275 -5.84 -2.59 -10.11
N TRP A 276 -5.55 -3.89 -10.19
CA TRP A 276 -4.19 -4.39 -10.09
C TRP A 276 -3.40 -3.94 -11.32
N ARG A 277 -2.19 -3.43 -11.10
CA ARG A 277 -1.31 -2.96 -12.17
C ARG A 277 0.05 -3.60 -12.05
N VAL A 278 0.64 -3.96 -13.17
CA VAL A 278 2.05 -4.31 -13.25
C VAL A 278 2.78 -3.10 -13.81
N LEU A 279 3.74 -2.59 -13.05
CA LEU A 279 4.51 -1.41 -13.37
C LEU A 279 5.94 -1.80 -13.73
N ARG A 280 6.52 -1.09 -14.68
CA ARG A 280 7.96 -1.16 -14.99
C ARG A 280 8.61 0.19 -14.75
N LYS A 281 9.76 0.18 -14.07
CA LYS A 281 10.56 1.38 -13.83
C LYS A 281 11.48 1.62 -15.03
N VAL A 282 11.41 2.82 -15.61
CA VAL A 282 12.33 3.29 -16.66
C VAL A 282 12.89 4.65 -16.21
N GLY A 283 14.19 4.67 -15.88
CA GLY A 283 14.78 5.79 -15.15
C GLY A 283 14.11 5.95 -13.78
N ASN A 284 13.58 7.14 -13.48
CA ASN A 284 12.87 7.43 -12.22
C ASN A 284 11.34 7.44 -12.37
N LYS A 285 10.81 6.84 -13.43
CA LYS A 285 9.36 6.83 -13.72
C LYS A 285 8.83 5.41 -13.80
N TYR A 286 7.63 5.21 -13.29
CA TYR A 286 6.90 3.95 -13.39
C TYR A 286 5.87 4.03 -14.52
N PHE A 287 5.85 3.00 -15.36
CA PHE A 287 4.90 2.87 -16.46
C PHE A 287 4.06 1.61 -16.25
N CYS A 288 2.74 1.74 -16.35
CA CYS A 288 1.84 0.59 -16.32
C CYS A 288 1.99 -0.20 -17.62
N VAL A 289 2.34 -1.48 -17.50
CA VAL A 289 2.49 -2.40 -18.64
C VAL A 289 1.34 -3.40 -18.73
N HIS A 290 0.60 -3.60 -17.64
CA HIS A 290 -0.56 -4.48 -17.59
C HIS A 290 -1.52 -4.05 -16.48
N GLN A 291 -2.82 -4.26 -16.66
CA GLN A 291 -3.83 -4.02 -15.65
C GLN A 291 -4.93 -5.08 -15.67
N GLN A 292 -5.46 -5.42 -14.50
CA GLN A 292 -6.60 -6.34 -14.35
C GLN A 292 -7.34 -6.13 -13.03
N GLU A 293 -8.61 -6.56 -12.98
CA GLU A 293 -9.44 -6.38 -11.79
C GLU A 293 -9.13 -7.37 -10.66
N THR A 294 -8.79 -8.60 -11.01
CA THR A 294 -8.48 -9.69 -10.07
C THR A 294 -6.98 -9.74 -9.79
N MET A 295 -6.59 -10.10 -8.57
CA MET A 295 -5.17 -10.26 -8.22
C MET A 295 -4.50 -11.32 -9.11
N PRO A 296 -3.46 -10.99 -9.90
CA PRO A 296 -2.68 -11.99 -10.60
C PRO A 296 -1.83 -12.79 -9.63
N SER A 297 -1.49 -14.02 -9.99
CA SER A 297 -0.51 -14.77 -9.19
C SER A 297 0.90 -14.19 -9.38
N LEU A 298 1.75 -14.25 -8.36
CA LEU A 298 3.16 -13.81 -8.48
C LEU A 298 3.88 -14.55 -9.62
N LYS A 299 3.54 -15.82 -9.84
CA LYS A 299 4.08 -16.64 -10.94
C LYS A 299 3.67 -16.10 -12.31
N GLU A 300 2.39 -15.78 -12.50
CA GLU A 300 1.86 -15.19 -13.73
C GLU A 300 2.52 -13.84 -14.02
N VAL A 301 2.68 -12.98 -13.01
CA VAL A 301 3.37 -11.70 -13.18
C VAL A 301 4.82 -11.90 -13.62
N ALA A 302 5.55 -12.80 -12.93
CA ALA A 302 6.97 -13.01 -13.18
C ALA A 302 7.28 -13.72 -14.51
N LEU A 303 6.44 -14.68 -14.93
CA LEU A 303 6.72 -15.56 -16.07
C LEU A 303 6.01 -15.15 -17.35
N ASP A 304 4.84 -14.52 -17.25
CA ASP A 304 3.99 -14.25 -18.41
C ASP A 304 3.89 -12.75 -18.69
N ILE A 305 3.52 -11.94 -17.69
CA ILE A 305 3.25 -10.51 -17.88
C ILE A 305 4.54 -9.72 -18.05
N LEU A 306 5.46 -9.79 -17.08
CA LEU A 306 6.69 -9.01 -17.11
C LEU A 306 7.61 -9.37 -18.30
N PRO A 307 7.76 -10.63 -18.72
CA PRO A 307 8.57 -10.96 -19.89
C PRO A 307 7.95 -10.56 -21.23
N ALA A 308 6.63 -10.43 -21.32
CA ALA A 308 5.93 -10.06 -22.56
C ALA A 308 5.86 -8.52 -22.78
N ALA A 309 6.05 -7.74 -21.72
CA ALA A 309 6.00 -6.27 -21.73
C ALA A 309 7.28 -5.60 -22.23
#